data_AF-A0A923IPE0-F1
#
_entry.id   AF-A0A923IPE0-F1
#
_cell.length_a   1.000
_cell.length_b   1.000
_cell.length_c   1.000
_cell.angle_alpha   90.00
_cell.angle_beta   90.00
_cell.angle_gamma   90.00
#
_symmetry.space_group_name_H-M   'P 1'
#
loop_
_entity.id
_entity.type
_entity.pdbx_description
1 polymer ?
#
loop_
_entity_poly.entity_id
_entity_poly.type
_entity_poly.pdbx_seq_one_letter_code
_entity_poly.pdbx_strand_id
1 'polypeptide(L)'
;MTEAREHTLFEVSWEVCNKVGGIYTVITSKLPEATRIYGEHYFVLGPDLKTNIEFEETDEECWNRIREGIAIKEIPCRFGRWKVPGEPKAILV
;
A
#
# COMPACT_ATOMS: atom_id res chain seq x y z
N MET A 1 -10.94 -23.70 3.07
CA MET A 1 -10.61 -22.34 3.57
C MET A 1 -9.11 -22.18 3.40
N THR A 2 -8.65 -21.27 2.54
CA THR A 2 -7.20 -21.05 2.35
C THR A 2 -6.69 -20.36 3.60
N GLU A 3 -5.76 -20.97 4.34
CA GLU A 3 -5.05 -20.27 5.42
C GLU A 3 -4.39 -19.02 4.82
N ALA A 4 -4.69 -17.86 5.40
CA ALA A 4 -3.92 -16.66 5.11
C ALA A 4 -2.46 -16.95 5.48
N ARG A 5 -1.53 -16.65 4.57
CA ARG A 5 -0.11 -16.85 4.87
C ARG A 5 0.29 -15.93 6.03
N GLU A 6 1.00 -16.44 7.03
CA GLU A 6 1.47 -15.66 8.20
C GLU A 6 2.50 -14.56 7.84
N HIS A 7 2.92 -14.48 6.58
CA HIS A 7 3.91 -13.51 6.13
C HIS A 7 3.25 -12.20 5.70
N THR A 8 3.84 -11.09 6.14
CA THR A 8 3.51 -9.76 5.62
C THR A 8 4.22 -9.53 4.29
N LEU A 9 3.46 -9.13 3.27
CA LEU A 9 3.96 -8.81 1.94
C LEU A 9 3.98 -7.31 1.73
N PHE A 10 5.16 -6.78 1.41
CA PHE A 10 5.37 -5.41 0.95
C PHE A 10 5.70 -5.44 -0.55
N GLU A 11 4.85 -4.83 -1.36
CA GLU A 11 5.08 -4.71 -2.80
C GLU A 11 5.40 -3.27 -3.17
N VAL A 12 6.54 -3.05 -3.80
CA VAL A 12 7.08 -1.71 -4.06
C VAL A 12 7.09 -1.45 -5.56
N SER A 13 6.56 -0.30 -5.98
CA SER A 13 6.68 0.15 -7.36
C SER A 13 6.49 1.66 -7.48
N TRP A 14 7.15 2.25 -8.47
CA TRP A 14 6.92 3.64 -8.87
C TRP A 14 5.46 3.92 -9.28
N GLU A 15 4.75 2.88 -9.74
CA GLU A 15 3.38 3.01 -10.24
C GLU A 15 2.29 2.72 -9.20
N VAL A 16 2.65 2.49 -7.93
CA VAL A 16 1.69 2.45 -6.82
C VAL A 16 1.14 3.86 -6.58
N CYS A 17 -0.18 4.01 -6.60
CA CYS A 17 -0.87 5.31 -6.50
C CYS A 17 -0.43 6.34 -7.56
N ASN A 18 0.19 5.90 -8.65
CA ASN A 18 0.78 6.77 -9.67
C ASN A 18 0.75 6.10 -11.04
N LYS A 19 -0.31 6.35 -11.81
CA LYS A 19 -0.47 5.72 -13.12
C LYS A 19 0.46 6.35 -14.15
N VAL A 20 1.53 5.63 -14.52
CA VAL A 20 2.51 6.05 -15.54
C VAL A 20 2.45 5.17 -16.78
N GLY A 21 2.33 3.86 -16.62
CA GLY A 21 2.44 2.89 -17.69
C GLY A 21 1.77 1.56 -17.38
N GLY A 22 2.37 0.48 -17.88
CA GLY A 22 1.79 -0.86 -17.79
C GLY A 22 1.90 -1.49 -16.40
N ILE A 23 2.85 -1.06 -15.55
CA ILE A 23 3.06 -1.68 -14.23
C ILE A 23 1.86 -1.39 -13.32
N TYR A 24 1.24 -0.22 -13.45
CA TYR A 24 -0.02 0.10 -12.80
C TYR A 24 -1.07 -1.01 -13.06
N THR A 25 -1.23 -1.43 -14.32
CA THR A 25 -2.18 -2.49 -14.69
C THR A 25 -1.74 -3.86 -14.15
N VAL A 26 -0.44 -4.16 -14.15
CA VAL A 26 0.09 -5.40 -13.58
C VAL A 26 -0.25 -5.50 -12.09
N ILE A 27 -0.02 -4.42 -11.32
CA ILE A 27 -0.29 -4.42 -9.88
C ILE A 27 -1.80 -4.49 -9.63
N THR A 28 -2.59 -3.62 -10.26
CA THR A 28 -4.04 -3.53 -10.03
C THR A 28 -4.78 -4.81 -10.42
N SER A 29 -4.38 -5.50 -11.50
CA SER A 29 -4.97 -6.79 -11.88
C SER A 29 -4.62 -7.93 -10.93
N LYS A 30 -3.50 -7.82 -10.18
CA LYS A 30 -3.09 -8.79 -9.17
C LYS A 30 -3.70 -8.52 -7.78
N LEU A 31 -4.17 -7.30 -7.50
CA LEU A 31 -4.71 -6.92 -6.19
C LEU A 31 -5.77 -7.88 -5.64
N PRO A 32 -6.79 -8.34 -6.41
CA PRO A 32 -7.81 -9.22 -5.87
C PRO A 32 -7.23 -10.52 -5.31
N GLU A 33 -6.26 -11.11 -6.02
CA GLU A 33 -5.61 -12.35 -5.61
C GLU A 33 -4.61 -12.12 -4.46
N ALA A 34 -3.85 -11.03 -4.51
CA ALA A 34 -2.93 -10.66 -3.44
C ALA A 34 -3.69 -10.42 -2.11
N THR A 35 -4.76 -9.61 -2.15
CA THR A 35 -5.61 -9.37 -0.98
C THR A 35 -6.33 -10.65 -0.53
N ARG A 36 -6.71 -11.56 -1.44
CA ARG A 36 -7.27 -12.87 -1.05
C ARG A 36 -6.28 -13.74 -0.28
N ILE A 37 -5.00 -13.72 -0.65
CA ILE A 37 -3.95 -14.57 -0.05
C ILE A 37 -3.40 -13.97 1.25
N TYR A 38 -3.18 -12.66 1.27
CA TYR A 38 -2.48 -11.97 2.36
C TYR A 38 -3.39 -11.11 3.24
N GLY A 39 -4.60 -10.79 2.78
CA GLY A 39 -5.58 -10.00 3.52
C GLY A 39 -4.99 -8.69 4.05
N GLU A 40 -5.12 -8.48 5.35
CA GLU A 40 -4.63 -7.30 6.06
C GLU A 40 -3.10 -7.19 6.14
N HIS A 41 -2.37 -8.24 5.75
CA HIS A 41 -0.91 -8.30 5.73
C HIS A 41 -0.30 -7.90 4.37
N TYR A 42 -1.10 -7.38 3.45
CA TYR A 42 -0.64 -6.88 2.16
C TYR A 42 -0.53 -5.36 2.16
N PHE A 43 0.67 -4.86 1.88
CA PHE A 43 1.00 -3.45 1.82
C PHE A 43 1.62 -3.13 0.47
N VAL A 44 1.20 -2.01 -0.12
CA VAL A 44 1.83 -1.45 -1.32
C VAL A 44 2.61 -0.20 -0.96
N LEU A 45 3.74 0.01 -1.64
CA LEU A 45 4.61 1.16 -1.44
C LEU A 45 4.85 1.87 -2.76
N GLY A 46 4.70 3.19 -2.74
CA GLY A 46 4.89 4.06 -3.89
C GLY A 46 5.51 5.40 -3.52
N PRO A 47 5.80 6.24 -4.52
CA PRO A 47 6.35 7.56 -4.29
C PRO A 47 5.27 8.53 -3.77
N ASP A 48 5.61 9.34 -2.77
CA ASP A 48 4.81 10.49 -2.37
C ASP A 48 5.04 11.67 -3.31
N LEU A 49 4.18 11.76 -4.33
CA LEU A 49 4.23 12.83 -5.33
C LEU A 49 3.40 14.05 -4.89
N LYS A 50 2.80 14.05 -3.69
CA LYS A 50 1.82 15.03 -3.17
C LYS A 50 0.53 15.15 -3.98
N THR A 51 0.48 14.61 -5.20
CA THR A 51 -0.64 14.69 -6.14
C THR A 51 -1.19 13.32 -6.52
N ASN A 52 -0.91 12.27 -5.74
CA ASN A 52 -1.44 10.92 -5.95
C ASN A 52 -3.00 10.93 -5.84
N ILE A 53 -3.69 11.04 -6.98
CA ILE A 53 -5.16 11.25 -7.07
C ILE A 53 -5.94 10.10 -6.43
N GLU A 54 -5.43 8.88 -6.56
CA GLU A 54 -6.09 7.67 -6.09
C GLU A 54 -5.67 7.29 -4.67
N PHE A 55 -5.05 8.18 -3.91
CA PHE A 55 -4.63 7.90 -2.55
C PHE A 55 -5.47 8.69 -1.55
N GLU A 56 -6.00 7.98 -0.55
CA GLU A 56 -6.74 8.57 0.57
C GLU A 56 -6.00 8.25 1.86
N GLU A 57 -5.67 9.28 2.65
CA GLU A 57 -5.07 9.09 3.98
C GLU A 57 -6.08 8.47 4.95
N THR A 58 -5.60 7.51 5.75
CA THR A 58 -6.41 6.85 6.76
C THR A 58 -5.68 6.80 8.10
N ASP A 59 -6.45 6.71 9.19
CA ASP A 59 -5.94 6.63 10.56
C ASP A 59 -6.16 5.24 11.18
N GLU A 60 -5.99 4.21 10.36
CA GLU A 60 -6.07 2.83 10.82
C GLU A 60 -4.98 2.52 11.85
N GLU A 61 -5.33 1.74 12.88
CA GLU A 61 -4.45 1.45 14.01
C GLU A 61 -3.11 0.81 13.60
N CYS A 62 -3.09 0.05 12.50
CA CYS A 62 -1.87 -0.57 11.98
C CYS A 62 -0.78 0.46 11.60
N TRP A 63 -1.15 1.72 11.35
CA TRP A 63 -0.22 2.79 11.02
C TRP A 63 0.55 3.31 12.23
N ASN A 64 0.02 3.20 13.45
CA ASN A 64 0.60 3.81 14.64
C ASN A 64 2.05 3.36 14.86
N ARG A 65 2.27 2.04 14.85
CA ARG A 65 3.60 1.46 15.04
C ARG A 65 4.58 1.82 13.92
N ILE A 66 4.08 1.94 12.68
CA ILE A 66 4.92 2.30 11.53
C ILE A 66 5.32 3.77 11.63
N ARG A 67 4.35 4.66 11.93
CA ARG A 67 4.54 6.11 12.15
C ARG A 67 5.59 6.37 13.22
N GLU A 68 5.53 5.68 14.35
CA GLU A 68 6.56 5.79 15.41
C GLU A 68 7.95 5.41 14.88
N GLY A 69 8.05 4.27 14.19
CA GLY A 69 9.33 3.76 13.68
C GLY A 69 9.96 4.64 12.59
N ILE A 70 9.16 5.25 11.72
CA ILE A 70 9.66 6.14 10.67
C ILE A 70 9.96 7.56 11.18
N ALA A 71 9.22 8.05 12.19
CA ALA A 71 9.46 9.36 12.79
C ALA A 71 10.85 9.43 13.43
N ILE A 72 11.28 8.35 14.08
CA ILE A 72 12.64 8.22 14.64
C ILE A 72 13.72 8.34 13.55
N LYS A 73 13.40 7.92 12.32
CA LYS A 73 14.33 7.93 11.18
C LYS A 73 14.21 9.18 10.30
N GLU A 74 13.32 10.11 10.65
CA GLU A 74 13.04 11.32 9.87
C GLU A 74 12.66 11.03 8.41
N ILE A 75 12.01 9.89 8.15
CA ILE A 75 11.53 9.51 6.81
C ILE A 75 10.09 10.02 6.67
N PRO A 76 9.82 11.01 5.80
CA PRO A 76 8.46 11.47 5.58
C PRO A 76 7.66 10.38 4.84
N CYS A 77 6.54 9.95 5.41
CA CYS A 77 5.61 9.07 4.71
C CYS A 77 4.16 9.51 4.92
N ARG A 78 3.30 9.16 3.97
CA ARG A 78 1.85 9.23 4.08
C ARG A 78 1.28 7.82 4.14
N PHE A 79 0.25 7.62 4.95
CA PHE A 79 -0.35 6.31 5.23
C PHE A 79 -1.83 6.34 4.89
N GLY A 80 -2.30 5.32 4.18
CA GLY A 80 -3.66 5.35 3.68
C GLY A 80 -4.04 4.14 2.85
N ARG A 81 -5.04 4.34 1.98
CA ARG A 81 -5.59 3.32 1.08
C ARG A 81 -5.45 3.79 -0.36
N TRP A 82 -5.07 2.88 -1.26
CA TRP A 82 -5.14 3.13 -2.70
C TRP A 82 -6.55 2.87 -3.21
N LYS A 83 -7.23 3.88 -3.72
CA LYS A 83 -8.62 3.88 -4.21
C LYS A 83 -8.78 3.21 -5.58
N VAL A 84 -8.46 1.92 -5.59
CA VAL A 84 -8.69 0.96 -6.67
C VAL A 84 -9.45 -0.24 -6.11
N PRO A 85 -10.06 -1.11 -6.94
CA PRO A 85 -10.74 -2.29 -6.44
C PRO A 85 -9.86 -3.13 -5.50
N GLY A 86 -10.37 -3.39 -4.29
CA GLY A 86 -9.66 -4.09 -3.22
C GLY A 86 -8.98 -3.19 -2.19
N GLU A 87 -8.91 -1.88 -2.44
CA GLU A 87 -8.43 -0.82 -1.52
C GLU A 87 -7.24 -1.26 -0.63
N PRO A 88 -6.09 -1.61 -1.21
CA PRO A 88 -4.95 -2.09 -0.42
C PRO A 88 -4.39 -0.97 0.44
N LYS A 89 -3.79 -1.37 1.57
CA LYS A 89 -2.99 -0.54 2.45
C LYS A 89 -1.78 0.02 1.70
N ALA A 90 -1.68 1.35 1.63
CA ALA A 90 -0.65 2.05 0.88
C ALA A 90 0.21 2.93 1.78
N ILE A 91 1.52 2.85 1.58
CA ILE A 91 2.52 3.73 2.20
C ILE A 91 3.19 4.50 1.08
N LEU A 92 3.09 5.83 1.11
CA LEU A 92 3.79 6.69 0.17
C LEU A 92 5.00 7.31 0.85
N VAL A 93 6.17 7.20 0.21
CA VAL A 93 7.47 7.66 0.72
C VAL A 93 8.03 8.74 -0.19
#